data_AF-A0A355H3M9-F1
#
_entry.id   AF-A0A355H3M9-F1
#
_cell.length_a   1.000
_cell.length_b   1.000
_cell.length_c   1.000
_cell.angle_alpha   90.00
_cell.angle_beta   90.00
_cell.angle_gamma   90.00
#
_symmetry.space_group_name_H-M   'P 1'
#
loop_
_entity.id
_entity.type
_entity.pdbx_description
1 polymer ?
#
loop_
_entity_poly.entity_id
_entity_poly.type
_entity_poly.pdbx_seq_one_letter_code
_entity_poly.pdbx_strand_id
1 'polypeptide(L)' 'MEGDTKAGKKAMYEQLMEEVVRDENVASALRAVMRNKGAPGIDHMTTAELEGHLRQHWASIKSKLLVEMV' A
#
# COMPACT_ATOMS: atom_id res chain seq x y z
N MET A 1 -16.66 -22.94 -13.79
CA MET A 1 -16.82 -21.90 -12.76
C MET A 1 -15.82 -22.22 -11.66
N GLU A 2 -14.54 -22.01 -11.92
CA GLU A 2 -13.44 -22.25 -10.97
C GLU A 2 -13.10 -20.92 -10.30
N GLY A 3 -13.66 -20.67 -9.11
CA GLY A 3 -13.42 -19.41 -8.41
C GLY A 3 -13.76 -19.41 -6.93
N ASP A 4 -14.33 -20.48 -6.37
CA ASP A 4 -14.85 -20.44 -5.00
C ASP A 4 -13.97 -21.15 -3.95
N THR A 5 -12.85 -21.73 -4.36
CA THR A 5 -11.94 -22.38 -3.40
C THR A 5 -11.14 -21.33 -2.62
N LYS A 6 -11.04 -21.48 -1.30
CA LYS A 6 -10.29 -20.59 -0.38
C LYS A 6 -8.86 -20.29 -0.87
N ALA A 7 -8.19 -21.27 -1.47
CA ALA A 7 -6.85 -21.10 -2.05
C ALA A 7 -6.85 -20.18 -3.29
N GLY A 8 -7.88 -20.25 -4.14
CA GLY A 8 -8.01 -19.37 -5.31
C GLY A 8 -8.23 -17.91 -4.90
N LYS A 9 -9.02 -17.66 -3.84
CA LYS A 9 -9.18 -16.31 -3.29
C LYS A 9 -7.87 -15.77 -2.70
N LYS A 10 -7.08 -16.61 -2.00
CA LYS A 10 -5.76 -16.21 -1.47
C LYS A 10 -4.84 -15.74 -2.60
N ALA A 11 -4.68 -16.55 -3.64
CA ALA A 11 -3.85 -16.22 -4.80
C ALA A 11 -4.33 -14.94 -5.52
N MET A 12 -5.64 -14.75 -5.66
CA MET A 12 -6.21 -13.52 -6.23
C MET A 12 -5.85 -12.29 -5.40
N TYR A 13 -5.92 -12.37 -4.07
CA TYR A 13 -5.52 -11.25 -3.21
C TYR A 13 -4.01 -10.98 -3.25
N GLU A 14 -3.18 -12.03 -3.34
CA GLU A 14 -1.72 -11.88 -3.48
C GLU A 14 -1.39 -11.10 -4.74
N GLN A 15 -1.98 -11.49 -5.88
CA GLN A 15 -1.85 -10.77 -7.15
C GLN A 15 -2.36 -9.33 -7.04
N LEU A 16 -3.51 -9.11 -6.39
CA LEU A 16 -4.02 -7.74 -6.19
C LEU A 16 -3.08 -6.90 -5.30
N MET A 17 -2.45 -7.49 -4.29
CA MET A 17 -1.52 -6.79 -3.42
C MET A 17 -0.25 -6.38 -4.17
N GLU A 18 0.25 -7.24 -5.08
CA GLU A 18 1.34 -6.89 -6.00
C GLU A 18 0.98 -5.65 -6.83
N GLU A 19 -0.23 -5.62 -7.38
CA GLU A 19 -0.75 -4.51 -8.18
C GLU A 19 -0.87 -3.20 -7.38
N VAL A 20 -1.25 -3.31 -6.09
CA VAL A 20 -1.38 -2.18 -5.16
C VAL A 20 -0.03 -1.56 -4.81
N VAL A 21 1.03 -2.36 -4.64
CA VAL A 21 2.38 -1.85 -4.28
C VAL A 21 3.27 -1.50 -5.46
N ARG A 22 2.73 -1.52 -6.69
CA ARG A 22 3.44 -1.03 -7.87
C ARG A 22 3.80 0.44 -7.73
N ASP A 23 4.97 0.79 -8.26
CA ASP A 23 5.55 2.10 -8.07
C ASP A 23 4.67 3.21 -8.68
N GLU A 24 4.02 2.94 -9.82
CA GLU A 24 3.11 3.88 -10.48
C GLU A 24 1.85 4.13 -9.64
N ASN A 25 1.29 3.07 -9.06
CA ASN A 25 0.10 3.17 -8.22
C ASN A 25 0.39 3.91 -6.92
N VAL A 26 1.50 3.58 -6.27
CA VAL A 26 1.96 4.22 -5.03
C VAL A 26 2.26 5.70 -5.25
N ALA A 27 2.94 6.04 -6.35
CA ALA A 27 3.21 7.43 -6.69
C ALA A 27 1.90 8.21 -6.96
N SER A 28 0.91 7.59 -7.60
CA SER A 28 -0.41 8.20 -7.82
C SER A 28 -1.16 8.42 -6.51
N ALA A 29 -1.17 7.41 -5.63
CA ALA A 29 -1.80 7.49 -4.32
C ALA A 29 -1.17 8.59 -3.44
N LEU A 30 0.17 8.65 -3.39
CA LEU A 30 0.88 9.68 -2.63
C LEU A 30 0.51 11.09 -3.10
N ARG A 31 0.50 11.33 -4.42
CA ARG A 31 0.05 12.63 -4.98
C ARG A 31 -1.37 12.99 -4.57
N ALA A 32 -2.28 12.02 -4.56
CA ALA A 32 -3.66 12.24 -4.14
C ALA A 32 -3.75 12.59 -2.65
N VAL A 33 -3.03 11.88 -1.78
CA VAL A 33 -2.99 12.15 -0.34
C VAL A 33 -2.44 13.55 -0.05
N MET A 34 -1.31 13.92 -0.69
CA MET A 34 -0.72 15.25 -0.54
C MET A 34 -1.68 16.35 -1.01
N ARG A 35 -2.44 16.12 -2.09
CA ARG A 35 -3.46 17.07 -2.59
C ARG A 35 -4.62 17.25 -1.60
N ASN A 36 -5.02 16.19 -0.92
CA ASN A 36 -6.17 16.23 -0.01
C ASN A 36 -5.92 17.03 1.27
N LYS A 37 -4.66 17.17 1.71
CA LYS A 37 -4.27 17.96 2.89
C LYS A 37 -5.09 17.64 4.15
N GLY A 38 -5.41 16.36 4.35
CA GLY A 38 -6.18 15.90 5.50
C GLY A 38 -5.46 16.11 6.83
N ALA A 39 -6.22 16.10 7.92
CA ALA A 39 -5.67 16.13 9.28
C ALA A 39 -4.83 14.88 9.56
N PRO A 40 -3.77 14.98 10.39
CA PRO A 40 -2.97 13.83 10.82
C PRO A 40 -3.79 12.75 11.52
N GLY A 41 -3.31 11.51 11.45
CA GLY A 41 -3.85 10.37 12.19
C GLY A 41 -3.34 10.29 13.63
N ILE A 42 -3.40 9.09 14.21
CA ILE A 42 -2.98 8.81 15.60
C ILE A 42 -1.47 8.95 15.83
N ASP A 43 -0.67 8.88 14.76
CA ASP A 43 0.78 9.07 14.79
C ASP A 43 1.19 10.54 14.64
N HIS A 44 0.21 11.44 14.48
CA HIS A 44 0.40 12.87 14.27
C HIS A 44 1.23 13.24 13.02
N MET A 45 1.44 12.32 12.08
CA MET A 45 2.17 12.61 10.84
C MET A 45 1.36 13.44 9.87
N THR A 46 1.93 14.54 9.39
CA THR A 46 1.30 15.41 8.39
C THR A 46 1.53 14.91 6.97
N THR A 47 0.69 15.36 6.04
CA THR A 47 0.86 15.08 4.60
C THR A 47 2.17 15.65 4.02
N ALA A 48 2.77 16.64 4.66
CA ALA A 48 4.07 17.20 4.26
C ALA A 48 5.25 16.31 4.69
N GLU A 49 5.11 15.58 5.79
CA GLU A 49 6.14 14.65 6.30
C GLU A 49 6.07 13.28 5.62
N LEU A 50 4.88 12.90 5.14
CA LEU A 50 4.59 11.58 4.58
C LEU A 50 5.54 11.16 3.46
N GLU A 51 5.87 12.05 2.52
CA GLU A 51 6.78 11.69 1.42
C GLU A 51 8.17 11.29 1.93
N GLY A 52 8.72 12.06 2.88
CA GLY A 52 10.02 11.75 3.49
C GLY A 52 9.98 10.43 4.24
N HIS A 53 8.91 10.20 5.01
CA HIS A 53 8.72 8.94 5.74
C HIS A 53 8.66 7.73 4.79
N LEU A 54 7.88 7.83 3.71
CA LEU A 54 7.80 6.76 2.72
C LEU A 54 9.15 6.53 2.03
N ARG A 55 9.89 7.57 1.65
CA ARG A 55 11.23 7.40 1.07
C ARG A 55 12.17 6.61 1.97
N GLN A 56 12.09 6.79 3.28
CA GLN A 56 12.93 6.09 4.25
C GLN A 56 12.45 4.66 4.53
N HIS A 57 11.14 4.43 4.58
CA HIS A 57 10.57 3.18 5.12
C HIS A 57 9.84 2.31 4.09
N TRP A 58 9.67 2.76 2.85
CA TRP A 58 8.85 2.10 1.84
C TRP A 58 9.26 0.64 1.58
N ALA A 59 10.56 0.35 1.50
CA ALA A 59 11.03 -1.02 1.29
C ALA A 59 10.54 -1.98 2.38
N SER A 60 10.54 -1.54 3.65
CA SER A 60 10.05 -2.34 4.77
C SER A 60 8.53 -2.48 4.75
N ILE A 61 7.81 -1.39 4.46
CA ILE A 61 6.34 -1.38 4.37
C ILE A 61 5.88 -2.30 3.22
N LYS A 62 6.46 -2.15 2.02
CA LYS A 62 6.18 -2.99 0.85
C LYS A 62 6.46 -4.46 1.13
N SER A 63 7.59 -4.76 1.77
CA SER A 63 7.91 -6.14 2.18
C SER A 63 6.84 -6.70 3.11
N LYS A 64 6.45 -5.99 4.18
CA LYS A 64 5.40 -6.47 5.10
C LYS A 64 4.06 -6.71 4.41
N LEU A 65 3.67 -5.82 3.49
CA LEU A 65 2.42 -5.96 2.73
C LEU A 65 2.43 -7.19 1.81
N LEU A 66 3.59 -7.56 1.25
CA LEU A 66 3.75 -8.74 0.40
C LEU A 66 4.01 -10.03 1.20
N VAL A 67 4.64 -9.92 2.37
CA VAL A 67 5.07 -11.05 3.21
C VAL A 67 3.95 -11.54 4.13
N GLU A 68 3.02 -10.69 4.57
CA GLU A 68 1.82 -11.08 5.33
C GLU A 68 0.87 -12.03 4.57
N MET A 69 1.19 -12.36 3.32
CA MET A 69 0.37 -13.24 2.48
C MET A 69 1.03 -14.58 2.17
N VAL A 70 2.29 -14.84 2.56
CA VAL A 70 2.99 -16.11 2.23
C VAL A 70 2.76 -17.17 3.30
#